data_AF-A0A0M1J5R6-F1
#
_entry.id   AF-A0A0M1J5R6-F1
#
_cell.length_a   1.000
_cell.length_b   1.000
_cell.length_c   1.000
_cell.angle_alpha   90.00
_cell.angle_beta   90.00
_cell.angle_gamma   90.00
#
_symmetry.space_group_name_H-M   'P 1'
#
loop_
_entity.id
_entity.type
_entity.pdbx_description
1 polymer ?
#
loop_
_entity_poly.entity_id
_entity_poly.type
_entity_poly.pdbx_seq_one_letter_code
_entity_poly.pdbx_strand_id
1 'polypeptide(L)'
;MYHTISISLLVIYSLIGYRIGLQTALTLINHTNQKFHSLPSYYGIFTALGALLPGLLLLATWLTLEYPVIIEIVMAKFPITANPADVNATKLAINDMLNLATGNITSQSTNPVMHQAAAYYTQLLYLSTILLNITLLLVAIGGILLAKSKISPSLTARNWVEAVMRWLMIACSTIAIFTTVGIVLSVVFESTLFFQKISIWDFLFGLKWSPQTAIRADQVGSSGAFGIIPLFAGTMLISLIAMAVAVPIGLLSALYLSEYASHNVRAWAKPILEILAGIPTVVYGFFAVLVIAPALRSLGTHIGLDVAFDSALAAGLVMGIMIIP
;
A
#
# COMPACT_ATOMS: atom_id res chain seq x y z
N MET A 1 -13.94 0.89 7.10
CA MET A 1 -14.84 -0.29 7.08
C MET A 1 -16.21 0.01 6.47
N TYR A 2 -16.78 1.20 6.69
CA TYR A 2 -18.14 1.55 6.24
C TYR A 2 -18.39 1.39 4.73
N HIS A 3 -17.42 1.73 3.87
CA HIS A 3 -17.61 1.73 2.40
C HIS A 3 -17.20 0.44 1.68
N THR A 4 -16.69 -0.57 2.40
CA THR A 4 -16.27 -1.84 1.79
C THR A 4 -17.47 -2.56 1.14
N ILE A 5 -18.65 -2.44 1.75
CA ILE A 5 -19.91 -2.99 1.22
C ILE A 5 -20.30 -2.27 -0.07
N SER A 6 -20.19 -0.94 -0.13
CA SER A 6 -20.54 -0.12 -1.31
C SER A 6 -19.73 -0.51 -2.54
N ILE A 7 -18.43 -0.76 -2.38
CA ILE A 7 -17.55 -1.24 -3.46
C ILE A 7 -17.99 -2.63 -3.92
N SER A 8 -18.29 -3.52 -2.98
CA SER A 8 -18.74 -4.89 -3.27
C SER A 8 -20.07 -4.90 -4.03
N LEU A 9 -21.01 -4.03 -3.64
CA LEU A 9 -22.28 -3.83 -4.33
C LEU A 9 -22.10 -3.32 -5.76
N LEU A 10 -21.19 -2.37 -6.00
CA LEU A 10 -20.91 -1.87 -7.34
C LEU A 10 -20.39 -2.97 -8.27
N VAL A 11 -19.53 -3.87 -7.76
CA VAL A 11 -19.08 -5.05 -8.49
C VAL A 11 -20.27 -5.97 -8.82
N ILE A 12 -21.15 -6.23 -7.85
CA ILE A 12 -22.36 -7.04 -8.06
C ILE A 12 -23.26 -6.41 -9.13
N TYR A 13 -23.53 -5.11 -9.07
CA TYR A 13 -24.34 -4.42 -10.07
C TYR A 13 -23.73 -4.48 -11.47
N SER A 14 -22.41 -4.38 -11.57
CA SER A 14 -21.68 -4.51 -12.83
C SER A 14 -21.78 -5.94 -13.40
N LEU A 15 -21.71 -6.97 -12.54
CA LEU A 15 -21.91 -8.37 -12.95
C LEU A 15 -23.36 -8.64 -13.40
N ILE A 16 -24.34 -8.03 -12.74
CA ILE A 16 -25.75 -8.08 -13.17
C ILE A 16 -25.91 -7.41 -14.53
N GLY A 17 -25.32 -6.22 -14.71
CA GLY A 17 -25.28 -5.51 -15.98
C GLY A 17 -24.65 -6.36 -17.11
N TYR A 18 -23.55 -7.07 -16.81
CA TYR A 18 -22.93 -8.00 -17.74
C TYR A 18 -23.89 -9.08 -18.21
N ARG A 19 -24.56 -9.76 -17.27
CA ARG A 19 -25.50 -10.83 -17.59
C ARG A 19 -26.70 -10.32 -18.40
N ILE A 20 -27.25 -9.16 -18.04
CA ILE A 20 -28.37 -8.55 -18.77
C ILE A 20 -27.97 -8.19 -20.20
N GLY A 21 -26.80 -7.56 -20.39
CA GLY A 21 -26.30 -7.19 -21.72
C GLY A 21 -26.03 -8.43 -22.59
N LEU A 22 -25.42 -9.46 -22.01
CA LEU A 22 -25.15 -10.73 -22.69
C LEU A 22 -26.44 -11.43 -23.12
N GLN A 23 -27.41 -11.58 -22.20
CA GLN A 23 -28.69 -12.22 -22.49
C GLN A 23 -29.50 -11.45 -23.54
N THR A 24 -29.46 -10.10 -23.48
CA THR A 24 -30.12 -9.25 -24.48
C THR A 24 -29.51 -9.47 -25.87
N ALA A 25 -28.17 -9.49 -25.99
CA ALA A 25 -27.52 -9.77 -27.27
C ALA A 25 -27.86 -11.17 -27.81
N LEU A 26 -27.81 -12.21 -26.96
CA LEU A 26 -28.14 -13.58 -27.36
C LEU A 26 -29.59 -13.74 -27.82
N THR A 27 -30.54 -13.10 -27.13
CA THR A 27 -31.96 -13.12 -27.54
C THR A 27 -32.17 -12.41 -28.88
N LEU A 28 -31.58 -11.23 -29.10
CA LEU A 28 -31.69 -10.58 -30.41
C LEU A 28 -31.04 -11.42 -31.53
N ILE A 29 -29.91 -12.08 -31.29
CA ILE A 29 -29.26 -12.96 -32.29
C ILE A 29 -30.18 -14.12 -32.68
N ASN A 30 -30.88 -14.73 -31.72
CA ASN A 30 -31.78 -15.84 -32.00
C ASN A 30 -33.04 -15.41 -32.76
N HIS A 31 -33.49 -14.16 -32.58
CA HIS A 31 -34.70 -13.63 -33.22
C HIS A 31 -34.45 -12.87 -34.53
N THR A 32 -33.22 -12.43 -34.80
CA THR A 32 -32.87 -11.68 -36.01
C THR A 32 -31.86 -12.45 -36.84
N ASN A 33 -32.10 -12.59 -38.14
CA ASN A 33 -31.16 -13.23 -39.07
C ASN A 33 -29.99 -12.30 -39.46
N GLN A 34 -29.73 -11.26 -38.66
CA GLN A 34 -28.71 -10.24 -38.91
C GLN A 34 -27.41 -10.60 -38.21
N LYS A 35 -26.28 -10.45 -38.92
CA LYS A 35 -24.95 -10.63 -38.30
C LYS A 35 -24.65 -9.44 -37.39
N PHE A 36 -24.36 -9.73 -36.12
CA PHE A 36 -23.91 -8.73 -35.16
C PHE A 36 -22.45 -8.35 -35.44
N HIS A 37 -22.11 -7.07 -35.24
CA HIS A 37 -20.74 -6.60 -35.42
C HIS A 37 -19.77 -7.17 -34.37
N SER A 38 -20.21 -7.31 -33.12
CA SER A 38 -19.35 -7.71 -31.98
C SER A 38 -19.79 -9.06 -31.41
N LEU A 39 -18.88 -9.77 -30.72
CA LEU A 39 -19.26 -10.97 -29.96
C LEU A 39 -20.23 -10.62 -28.82
N PRO A 40 -21.16 -11.52 -28.45
CA PRO A 40 -22.15 -11.29 -27.38
C PRO A 40 -21.53 -10.85 -26.05
N SER A 41 -20.34 -11.34 -25.72
CA SER A 41 -19.60 -10.96 -24.51
C SER A 41 -19.29 -9.46 -24.45
N TYR A 42 -18.99 -8.81 -25.57
CA TYR A 42 -18.71 -7.36 -25.59
C TYR A 42 -19.95 -6.52 -25.27
N TYR A 43 -21.16 -6.96 -25.62
CA TYR A 43 -22.39 -6.29 -25.21
C TYR A 43 -22.64 -6.43 -23.70
N GLY A 44 -22.30 -7.60 -23.12
CA GLY A 44 -22.25 -7.76 -21.68
C GLY A 44 -21.29 -6.78 -21.02
N ILE A 45 -20.03 -6.71 -21.47
CA ILE A 45 -19.04 -5.78 -20.91
C ILE A 45 -19.49 -4.32 -21.09
N PHE A 46 -20.05 -3.96 -22.24
CA PHE A 46 -20.58 -2.62 -22.48
C PHE A 46 -21.69 -2.24 -21.47
N THR A 47 -22.63 -3.14 -21.19
CA THR A 47 -23.67 -2.91 -20.18
C THR A 47 -23.11 -2.88 -18.76
N ALA A 48 -22.12 -3.72 -18.44
CA ALA A 48 -21.41 -3.68 -17.17
C ALA A 48 -20.70 -2.34 -16.95
N LEU A 49 -20.02 -1.82 -17.98
CA LEU A 49 -19.37 -0.50 -17.96
C LEU A 49 -20.38 0.63 -17.76
N GLY A 50 -21.60 0.49 -18.29
CA GLY A 50 -22.71 1.40 -18.05
C GLY A 50 -23.07 1.54 -16.57
N ALA A 51 -22.96 0.48 -15.77
CA ALA A 51 -23.11 0.54 -14.31
C ALA A 51 -21.83 1.03 -13.62
N LEU A 52 -20.69 0.47 -14.03
CA LEU A 52 -19.41 0.61 -13.35
C LEU A 52 -18.86 2.03 -13.42
N LEU A 53 -18.78 2.64 -14.61
CA LEU A 53 -18.16 3.95 -14.79
C LEU A 53 -18.87 5.08 -14.02
N PRO A 54 -20.19 5.28 -14.13
CA PRO A 54 -20.86 6.31 -13.35
C PRO A 54 -20.90 5.97 -11.85
N GLY A 55 -20.95 4.68 -11.49
CA GLY A 55 -20.85 4.26 -10.09
C GLY A 55 -19.49 4.56 -9.47
N LEU A 56 -18.39 4.35 -10.20
CA LEU A 56 -17.03 4.70 -9.76
C LEU A 56 -16.88 6.22 -9.63
N LEU A 57 -17.44 7.00 -10.55
CA LEU A 57 -17.42 8.47 -10.47
C LEU A 57 -18.18 8.98 -9.25
N LEU A 58 -19.35 8.40 -8.97
CA LEU A 58 -20.13 8.70 -7.77
C LEU A 58 -19.35 8.34 -6.51
N LEU A 59 -18.77 7.13 -6.43
CA LEU A 59 -17.95 6.71 -5.29
C LEU A 59 -16.78 7.67 -5.05
N ALA A 60 -16.02 8.00 -6.10
CA ALA A 60 -14.89 8.91 -5.98
C ALA A 60 -15.33 10.27 -5.45
N THR A 61 -16.38 10.85 -6.03
CA THR A 61 -16.91 12.16 -5.62
C THR A 61 -17.43 12.12 -4.19
N TRP A 62 -18.18 11.08 -3.82
CA TRP A 62 -18.72 10.93 -2.48
C TRP A 62 -17.63 10.80 -1.43
N LEU A 63 -16.62 9.95 -1.68
CA LEU A 63 -15.51 9.74 -0.76
C LEU A 63 -14.65 11.00 -0.57
N THR A 64 -14.53 11.83 -1.61
CA THR A 64 -13.81 13.11 -1.50
C THR A 64 -14.56 14.17 -0.69
N LEU A 65 -15.90 14.17 -0.74
CA LEU A 65 -16.74 15.20 -0.12
C LEU A 65 -17.29 14.81 1.26
N GLU A 66 -17.40 13.51 1.56
CA GLU A 66 -18.02 13.02 2.79
C GLU A 66 -17.34 13.57 4.05
N TYR A 67 -16.01 13.45 4.14
CA TYR A 67 -15.25 13.90 5.30
C TYR A 67 -15.44 15.40 5.60
N PRO A 68 -15.17 16.34 4.66
CA PRO A 68 -15.30 17.76 4.95
C PRO A 68 -16.74 18.15 5.29
N VAL A 69 -17.74 17.60 4.58
CA VAL A 69 -19.15 17.91 4.81
C VAL A 69 -19.63 17.42 6.18
N ILE A 70 -19.31 16.19 6.56
CA ILE A 70 -19.71 15.65 7.86
C ILE A 70 -19.06 16.43 9.00
N ILE A 71 -17.77 16.76 8.89
CA ILE A 71 -17.08 17.56 9.91
C ILE A 71 -17.75 18.93 10.06
N GLU A 72 -18.08 19.61 8.95
CA GLU A 72 -18.78 20.89 8.99
C GLU A 72 -20.15 20.78 9.69
N ILE A 73 -20.93 19.74 9.40
CA ILE A 73 -22.22 19.48 10.05
C ILE A 73 -22.07 19.22 11.56
N VAL A 74 -21.06 18.44 11.97
CA VAL A 74 -20.79 18.17 13.40
C VAL A 74 -20.37 19.45 14.11
N MET A 75 -19.45 20.22 13.53
CA MET A 75 -18.94 21.47 14.10
C MET A 75 -20.02 22.55 14.22
N ALA A 76 -20.97 22.59 13.28
CA ALA A 76 -22.12 23.49 13.34
C ALA A 76 -23.05 23.18 14.52
N LYS A 77 -23.11 21.90 14.94
CA LYS A 77 -24.00 21.43 16.01
C LYS A 77 -23.33 21.39 17.38
N PHE A 78 -22.03 21.09 17.45
CA PHE A 78 -21.29 20.91 18.70
C PHE A 78 -20.07 21.83 18.76
N PRO A 79 -19.99 22.74 19.74
CA PRO A 79 -18.80 23.55 19.97
C PRO A 79 -17.72 22.72 20.67
N ILE A 80 -16.99 21.90 19.91
CA ILE A 80 -15.93 21.03 20.44
C ILE A 80 -14.61 21.78 20.72
N THR A 81 -14.54 23.07 20.39
CA THR A 81 -13.38 23.95 20.60
C THR A 81 -13.81 25.26 21.24
N ALA A 82 -13.11 25.71 22.28
CA ALA A 82 -13.38 27.00 22.93
C ALA A 82 -13.06 28.20 22.03
N ASN A 83 -12.08 28.08 21.12
CA ASN A 83 -11.72 29.12 20.16
C ASN A 83 -11.61 28.53 18.74
N PRO A 84 -12.66 28.66 17.90
CA PRO A 84 -12.65 28.19 16.52
C PRO A 84 -11.64 28.90 15.60
N ALA A 85 -11.08 30.04 16.02
CA ALA A 85 -10.05 30.75 15.25
C ALA A 85 -8.65 30.14 15.42
N ASP A 86 -8.44 29.30 16.43
CA ASP A 86 -7.17 28.58 16.62
C ASP A 86 -7.18 27.27 15.83
N VAL A 87 -6.54 27.30 14.66
CA VAL A 87 -6.43 26.17 13.73
C VAL A 87 -5.83 24.93 14.39
N ASN A 88 -4.87 25.08 15.31
CA ASN A 88 -4.22 23.93 15.95
C ASN A 88 -5.13 23.29 16.99
N ALA A 89 -5.81 24.11 17.80
CA ALA A 89 -6.81 23.64 18.75
C ALA A 89 -7.97 22.93 18.04
N THR A 90 -8.45 23.46 16.91
CA THR A 90 -9.52 22.82 16.13
C THR A 90 -9.11 21.49 15.52
N LYS A 91 -7.90 21.42 14.93
CA LYS A 91 -7.38 20.14 14.41
C LYS A 91 -7.24 19.08 15.51
N LEU A 92 -6.75 19.47 16.68
CA LEU A 92 -6.64 18.56 17.81
C LEU A 92 -8.00 18.05 18.28
N ALA A 93 -8.98 18.94 18.46
CA ALA A 93 -10.34 18.57 18.88
C ALA A 93 -11.03 17.64 17.86
N ILE A 94 -10.86 17.89 16.56
CA ILE A 94 -11.35 16.99 15.51
C ILE A 94 -10.69 15.62 15.63
N ASN A 95 -9.37 15.56 15.79
CA ASN A 95 -8.66 14.28 15.93
C ASN A 95 -9.09 13.51 17.18
N ASP A 96 -9.31 14.19 18.31
CA ASP A 96 -9.81 13.57 19.54
C ASP A 96 -11.23 13.01 19.36
N MET A 97 -12.11 13.74 18.67
CA MET A 97 -13.45 13.30 18.32
C MET A 97 -13.42 12.06 17.40
N LEU A 98 -12.57 12.07 16.37
CA LEU A 98 -12.41 10.94 15.45
C LEU A 98 -11.88 9.69 16.19
N ASN A 99 -10.89 9.86 17.07
CA ASN A 99 -10.36 8.77 17.89
C ASN A 99 -11.44 8.18 18.81
N LEU A 100 -12.24 9.02 19.47
CA LEU A 100 -13.36 8.56 20.31
C LEU A 100 -14.43 7.83 19.49
N ALA A 101 -14.75 8.31 18.28
CA ALA A 101 -15.69 7.65 17.37
C ALA A 101 -15.23 6.23 16.96
N THR A 102 -13.91 6.01 16.92
CA THR A 102 -13.31 4.69 16.65
C THR A 102 -13.12 3.81 17.90
N GLY A 103 -13.47 4.30 19.09
CA GLY A 103 -13.32 3.57 20.36
C GLY A 103 -11.93 3.66 21.00
N ASN A 104 -11.08 4.59 20.53
CA ASN A 104 -9.76 4.84 21.13
C ASN A 104 -9.88 5.78 22.34
N ILE A 105 -9.00 5.60 23.33
CA ILE A 105 -8.94 6.44 24.54
C ILE A 105 -8.21 7.75 24.21
N THR A 106 -8.81 8.89 24.56
CA THR A 106 -8.23 10.24 24.37
C THR A 106 -8.20 11.04 25.66
N SER A 107 -7.41 12.11 25.70
CA SER A 107 -7.32 13.02 26.86
C SER A 107 -8.64 13.71 27.22
N GLN A 108 -9.59 13.78 26.28
CA GLN A 108 -10.93 14.34 26.47
C GLN A 108 -12.04 13.29 26.66
N SER A 109 -11.69 12.04 26.99
CA SER A 109 -12.64 10.93 27.13
C SER A 109 -13.69 11.09 28.23
N THR A 110 -13.64 12.15 29.05
CA THR A 110 -14.63 12.47 30.07
C THR A 110 -15.56 13.62 29.68
N ASN A 111 -15.29 14.31 28.56
CA ASN A 111 -16.09 15.45 28.11
C ASN A 111 -17.41 14.97 27.47
N PRO A 112 -18.58 15.28 28.04
CA PRO A 112 -19.86 14.81 27.53
C PRO A 112 -20.18 15.36 26.14
N VAL A 113 -19.75 16.59 25.82
CA VAL A 113 -19.95 17.21 24.50
C VAL A 113 -19.14 16.47 23.44
N MET A 114 -17.93 16.03 23.78
CA MET A 114 -17.06 15.30 22.86
C MET A 114 -17.62 13.91 22.53
N HIS A 115 -18.17 13.20 23.53
CA HIS A 115 -18.87 11.92 23.30
C HIS A 115 -20.11 12.06 22.44
N GLN A 116 -20.92 13.10 22.67
CA GLN A 116 -22.10 13.36 21.86
C GLN A 116 -21.74 13.72 20.41
N ALA A 117 -20.68 14.51 20.21
CA ALA A 117 -20.15 14.83 18.89
C ALA A 117 -19.64 13.59 18.16
N ALA A 118 -18.88 12.71 18.83
CA ALA A 118 -18.39 11.46 18.27
C ALA A 118 -19.53 10.50 17.90
N ALA A 119 -20.55 10.35 18.76
CA ALA A 119 -21.72 9.53 18.46
C ALA A 119 -22.52 10.08 17.26
N TYR A 120 -22.68 11.40 17.18
CA TYR A 120 -23.35 12.04 16.06
C TYR A 120 -22.57 11.90 14.74
N TYR A 121 -21.24 12.02 14.79
CA TYR A 121 -20.36 11.75 13.67
C TYR A 121 -20.55 10.32 13.13
N THR A 122 -20.55 9.30 14.00
CA THR A 122 -20.78 7.90 13.62
C THR A 122 -22.18 7.70 13.03
N GLN A 123 -23.20 8.38 13.56
CA GLN A 123 -24.55 8.35 13.00
C GLN A 123 -24.60 8.96 11.59
N LEU A 124 -23.91 10.07 11.36
CA LEU A 124 -23.81 10.70 10.04
C LEU A 124 -23.09 9.82 9.03
N LEU A 125 -22.01 9.14 9.43
CA LEU A 125 -21.33 8.15 8.58
C LEU A 125 -22.24 6.99 8.19
N TYR A 126 -23.03 6.49 9.14
CA TYR A 126 -24.01 5.44 8.87
C TYR A 126 -25.06 5.90 7.86
N LEU A 127 -25.63 7.10 8.06
CA LEU A 127 -26.60 7.68 7.13
C LEU A 127 -25.98 7.92 5.74
N SER A 128 -24.77 8.50 5.70
CA SER A 128 -24.01 8.72 4.46
C SER A 128 -23.81 7.43 3.69
N THR A 129 -23.45 6.34 4.37
CA THR A 129 -23.26 5.01 3.76
C THR A 129 -24.57 4.47 3.16
N ILE A 130 -25.70 4.62 3.86
CA ILE A 130 -27.01 4.22 3.33
C ILE A 130 -27.37 5.03 2.09
N LEU A 131 -27.22 6.36 2.15
CA LEU A 131 -27.52 7.25 1.04
C LEU A 131 -26.65 6.91 -0.17
N LEU A 132 -25.34 6.73 0.04
CA LEU A 132 -24.42 6.30 -1.01
C LEU A 132 -24.86 5.00 -1.67
N ASN A 133 -25.24 3.98 -0.89
CA ASN A 133 -25.68 2.70 -1.43
C ASN A 133 -26.97 2.82 -2.26
N ILE A 134 -27.93 3.62 -1.80
CA ILE A 134 -29.17 3.89 -2.55
C ILE A 134 -28.85 4.63 -3.85
N THR A 135 -28.05 5.69 -3.79
CA THR A 135 -27.66 6.45 -4.99
C THR A 135 -26.86 5.58 -5.95
N LEU A 136 -25.96 4.72 -5.46
CA LEU A 136 -25.21 3.75 -6.28
C LEU A 136 -26.14 2.78 -7.00
N LEU A 137 -27.13 2.24 -6.30
CA LEU A 137 -28.12 1.34 -6.91
C LEU A 137 -28.90 2.06 -8.03
N LEU A 138 -29.37 3.28 -7.78
CA LEU A 138 -30.12 4.06 -8.76
C LEU A 138 -29.27 4.41 -10.00
N VAL A 139 -28.04 4.85 -9.79
CA VAL A 139 -27.09 5.16 -10.87
C VAL A 139 -26.73 3.91 -11.65
N ALA A 140 -26.51 2.78 -10.99
CA ALA A 140 -26.23 1.52 -11.65
C ALA A 140 -27.42 1.03 -12.49
N ILE A 141 -28.64 1.06 -11.95
CA ILE A 141 -29.86 0.71 -12.71
C ILE A 141 -30.01 1.62 -13.93
N GLY A 142 -29.89 2.94 -13.75
CA GLY A 142 -29.98 3.91 -14.85
C GLY A 142 -28.92 3.64 -15.93
N GLY A 143 -27.68 3.40 -15.52
CA GLY A 143 -26.57 3.05 -16.41
C GLY A 143 -26.80 1.76 -17.20
N ILE A 144 -27.30 0.70 -16.54
CA ILE A 144 -27.65 -0.58 -17.16
C ILE A 144 -28.79 -0.40 -18.17
N LEU A 145 -29.86 0.32 -17.80
CA LEU A 145 -31.01 0.54 -18.67
C LEU A 145 -30.63 1.36 -19.92
N LEU A 146 -29.82 2.40 -19.76
CA LEU A 146 -29.33 3.23 -20.88
C LEU A 146 -28.37 2.46 -21.78
N ALA A 147 -27.51 1.60 -21.22
CA ALA A 147 -26.64 0.76 -22.04
C ALA A 147 -27.44 -0.32 -22.76
N LYS A 148 -28.42 -0.94 -22.09
CA LYS A 148 -29.31 -1.96 -22.67
C LYS A 148 -30.13 -1.40 -23.83
N SER A 149 -30.70 -0.20 -23.69
CA SER A 149 -31.52 0.42 -24.75
C SER A 149 -30.74 0.73 -26.03
N LYS A 150 -29.41 0.81 -25.95
CA LYS A 150 -28.52 1.03 -27.09
C LYS A 150 -28.08 -0.26 -27.78
N ILE A 151 -28.37 -1.44 -27.21
CA ILE A 151 -27.98 -2.73 -27.81
C ILE A 151 -28.76 -2.91 -29.11
N SER A 152 -28.03 -2.92 -30.22
CA SER A 152 -28.55 -3.21 -31.56
C SER A 152 -27.49 -3.97 -32.36
N PRO A 153 -27.87 -4.65 -33.46
CA PRO A 153 -26.92 -5.37 -34.33
C PRO A 153 -25.81 -4.46 -34.88
N SER A 154 -26.12 -3.17 -35.07
CA SER A 154 -25.20 -2.14 -35.58
C SER A 154 -24.24 -1.56 -34.53
N LEU A 155 -24.51 -1.78 -33.23
CA LEU A 155 -23.68 -1.21 -32.17
C LEU A 155 -22.30 -1.87 -32.16
N THR A 156 -21.26 -1.03 -32.25
CA THR A 156 -19.85 -1.42 -32.16
C THR A 156 -19.39 -1.55 -30.71
N ALA A 157 -20.03 -2.43 -29.94
CA ALA A 157 -19.76 -2.63 -28.51
C ALA A 157 -18.27 -2.89 -28.21
N ARG A 158 -17.58 -3.62 -29.09
CA ARG A 158 -16.13 -3.85 -29.01
C ARG A 158 -15.32 -2.55 -28.97
N ASN A 159 -15.60 -1.61 -29.87
CA ASN A 159 -14.85 -0.34 -29.96
C ASN A 159 -15.01 0.50 -28.69
N TRP A 160 -16.20 0.49 -28.09
CA TRP A 160 -16.45 1.16 -26.81
C TRP A 160 -15.63 0.55 -25.67
N VAL A 161 -15.65 -0.78 -25.55
CA VAL A 161 -14.87 -1.49 -24.53
C VAL A 161 -13.36 -1.25 -24.73
N GLU A 162 -12.87 -1.36 -25.96
CA GLU A 162 -11.47 -1.09 -26.30
C GLU A 162 -11.09 0.37 -26.01
N ALA A 163 -11.99 1.34 -26.26
CA ALA A 163 -11.75 2.74 -25.92
C ALA A 163 -11.61 2.96 -24.42
N VAL A 164 -12.46 2.34 -23.59
CA VAL A 164 -12.37 2.42 -22.12
C VAL A 164 -11.06 1.80 -21.63
N MET A 165 -10.70 0.62 -22.13
CA MET A 165 -9.43 -0.04 -21.76
C MET A 165 -8.22 0.78 -22.21
N ARG A 166 -8.24 1.37 -23.41
CA ARG A 166 -7.18 2.25 -23.90
C ARG A 166 -7.00 3.46 -23.00
N TRP A 167 -8.09 4.14 -22.63
CA TRP A 167 -8.03 5.30 -21.74
C TRP A 167 -7.56 4.94 -20.33
N LEU A 168 -7.98 3.78 -19.80
CA LEU A 168 -7.49 3.27 -18.53
C LEU A 168 -5.96 3.05 -18.57
N MET A 169 -5.46 2.38 -19.62
CA MET A 169 -4.03 2.15 -19.80
C MET A 169 -3.24 3.45 -19.95
N ILE A 170 -3.76 4.42 -20.71
CA ILE A 170 -3.16 5.76 -20.85
C ILE A 170 -3.10 6.45 -19.48
N ALA A 171 -4.18 6.43 -18.69
CA ALA A 171 -4.21 7.02 -17.37
C ALA A 171 -3.20 6.36 -16.42
N CYS A 172 -3.17 5.03 -16.34
CA CYS A 172 -2.22 4.28 -15.51
C CYS A 172 -0.76 4.58 -15.91
N SER A 173 -0.44 4.57 -17.21
CA SER A 173 0.90 4.88 -17.70
C SER A 173 1.29 6.34 -17.40
N THR A 174 0.36 7.27 -17.58
CA THR A 174 0.57 8.70 -17.29
C THR A 174 0.87 8.92 -15.81
N ILE A 175 0.08 8.31 -14.92
CA ILE A 175 0.32 8.36 -13.46
C ILE A 175 1.69 7.78 -13.13
N ALA A 176 2.08 6.63 -13.70
CA ALA A 176 3.37 6.02 -13.44
C ALA A 176 4.56 6.92 -13.89
N ILE A 177 4.44 7.55 -15.06
CA ILE A 177 5.44 8.50 -15.56
C ILE A 177 5.55 9.71 -14.62
N PHE A 178 4.43 10.35 -14.27
CA PHE A 178 4.44 11.50 -13.37
C PHE A 178 4.95 11.17 -11.97
N THR A 179 4.62 9.99 -11.43
CA THR A 179 5.18 9.52 -10.16
C THR A 179 6.69 9.35 -10.25
N THR A 180 7.19 8.77 -11.34
CA THR A 180 8.64 8.60 -11.55
C THR A 180 9.34 9.95 -11.64
N VAL A 181 8.78 10.88 -12.42
CA VAL A 181 9.29 12.26 -12.51
C VAL A 181 9.24 12.93 -11.13
N GLY A 182 8.17 12.76 -10.38
CA GLY A 182 8.01 13.29 -9.03
C GLY A 182 9.06 12.73 -8.06
N ILE A 183 9.35 11.43 -8.11
CA ILE A 183 10.41 10.80 -7.31
C ILE A 183 11.77 11.39 -7.68
N VAL A 184 12.09 11.52 -8.97
CA VAL A 184 13.36 12.08 -9.42
C VAL A 184 13.50 13.54 -8.97
N LEU A 185 12.47 14.37 -9.18
CA LEU A 185 12.47 15.76 -8.75
C LEU A 185 12.58 15.89 -7.23
N SER A 186 11.88 15.04 -6.48
CA SER A 186 11.97 14.99 -5.03
C SER A 186 13.39 14.66 -4.57
N VAL A 187 14.01 13.60 -5.11
CA VAL A 187 15.38 13.22 -4.77
C VAL A 187 16.37 14.33 -5.12
N VAL A 188 16.23 14.97 -6.28
CA VAL A 188 17.11 16.09 -6.68
C VAL A 188 16.94 17.29 -5.75
N PHE A 189 15.71 17.65 -5.42
CA PHE A 189 15.42 18.77 -4.52
C PHE A 189 15.97 18.53 -3.11
N GLU A 190 15.66 17.38 -2.51
CA GLU A 190 16.13 17.00 -1.18
C GLU A 190 17.66 16.85 -1.14
N SER A 191 18.25 16.28 -2.19
CA SER A 191 19.72 16.19 -2.31
C SER A 191 20.37 17.57 -2.39
N THR A 192 19.75 18.52 -3.10
CA THR A 192 20.25 19.90 -3.17
C THR A 192 20.22 20.57 -1.80
N LEU A 193 19.12 20.44 -1.05
CA LEU A 193 19.03 20.95 0.32
C LEU A 193 20.04 20.29 1.27
N PHE A 194 20.31 19.00 1.08
CA PHE A 194 21.33 18.27 1.82
C PHE A 194 22.74 18.80 1.53
N PHE A 195 23.11 18.95 0.26
CA PHE A 195 24.45 19.42 -0.14
C PHE A 195 24.69 20.93 0.09
N GLN A 196 23.65 21.70 0.40
CA GLN A 196 23.80 23.05 0.95
C GLN A 196 24.31 23.04 2.40
N LYS A 197 24.04 21.97 3.15
CA LYS A 197 24.45 21.83 4.56
C LYS A 197 25.74 21.00 4.71
N ILE A 198 25.95 20.03 3.83
CA ILE A 198 27.07 19.09 3.89
C ILE A 198 27.85 19.17 2.60
N SER A 199 29.18 19.33 2.70
CA SER A 199 30.05 19.34 1.53
C SER A 199 29.96 18.02 0.77
N ILE A 200 29.89 18.10 -0.57
CA ILE A 200 29.97 16.93 -1.46
C ILE A 200 31.28 16.15 -1.20
N TRP A 201 32.37 16.83 -0.88
CA TRP A 201 33.66 16.18 -0.61
C TRP A 201 33.63 15.39 0.71
N ASP A 202 33.00 15.93 1.75
CA ASP A 202 32.83 15.24 3.03
C ASP A 202 31.88 14.04 2.90
N PHE A 203 30.88 14.15 2.02
CA PHE A 203 30.00 13.03 1.68
C PHE A 203 30.75 11.93 0.92
N LEU A 204 31.49 12.27 -0.13
CA LEU A 204 32.17 11.28 -0.99
C LEU A 204 33.38 10.61 -0.31
N PHE A 205 34.17 11.38 0.45
CA PHE A 205 35.43 10.92 1.02
C PHE A 205 35.40 10.78 2.55
N GLY A 206 34.28 11.12 3.19
CA GLY A 206 34.10 10.95 4.63
C GLY A 206 34.21 9.48 5.05
N LEU A 207 34.99 9.22 6.09
CA LEU A 207 35.20 7.89 6.67
C LEU A 207 34.31 7.62 7.90
N LYS A 208 33.40 8.53 8.21
CA LYS A 208 32.48 8.41 9.35
C LYS A 208 31.04 8.54 8.89
N TRP A 209 30.21 7.65 9.41
CA TRP A 209 28.76 7.69 9.26
C TRP A 209 28.13 7.85 10.64
N SER A 210 27.66 9.07 10.93
CA SER A 210 26.94 9.44 12.15
C SER A 210 25.86 10.46 11.78
N PRO A 211 24.69 10.00 11.34
CA PRO A 211 23.58 10.87 10.93
C PRO A 211 22.88 11.56 12.13
N GLN A 212 23.30 11.25 13.36
CA GLN A 212 22.74 11.80 14.60
C GLN A 212 23.28 13.21 14.86
N THR A 213 22.57 14.21 14.34
CA THR A 213 22.82 15.63 14.66
C THR A 213 22.14 15.99 15.98
N ALA A 214 22.83 16.68 16.90
CA ALA A 214 22.19 17.22 18.10
C ALA A 214 21.10 18.24 17.70
N ILE A 215 19.84 17.96 18.06
CA ILE A 215 18.70 18.85 17.77
C ILE A 215 18.52 19.89 18.88
N ARG A 216 19.08 19.63 20.08
CA ARG A 216 19.09 20.54 21.23
C ARG A 216 20.50 20.67 21.82
N ALA A 217 20.79 21.81 22.46
CA ALA A 217 22.11 22.11 23.04
C ALA A 217 22.53 21.18 24.19
N ASP A 218 21.57 20.48 24.80
CA ASP A 218 21.74 19.47 25.86
C ASP A 218 21.86 18.03 25.31
N GLN A 219 21.68 17.81 24.01
CA GLN A 219 21.88 16.50 23.39
C GLN A 219 23.36 16.27 23.04
N VAL A 220 23.90 15.12 23.46
CA VAL A 220 25.19 14.62 22.96
C VAL A 220 24.99 14.21 21.51
N GLY A 221 25.30 15.10 20.57
CA GLY A 221 25.29 14.83 19.14
C GLY A 221 26.51 15.44 18.46
N SER A 222 26.95 14.79 17.39
CA SER A 222 28.07 15.26 16.57
C SER A 222 27.59 16.25 15.51
N SER A 223 28.50 16.91 14.80
CA SER A 223 28.23 17.85 13.70
C SER A 223 27.59 17.21 12.46
N GLY A 224 27.04 15.99 12.56
CA GLY A 224 26.58 15.16 11.45
C GLY A 224 27.74 14.71 10.57
N ALA A 225 28.00 13.40 10.50
CA ALA A 225 28.98 12.83 9.57
C ALA A 225 28.26 11.93 8.57
N PHE A 226 28.33 12.27 7.28
CA PHE A 226 27.56 11.59 6.23
C PHE A 226 28.46 11.00 5.14
N GLY A 227 29.60 10.41 5.54
CA GLY A 227 30.51 9.77 4.60
C GLY A 227 29.89 8.53 3.96
N ILE A 228 29.99 8.41 2.63
CA ILE A 228 29.46 7.28 1.85
C ILE A 228 30.37 6.04 1.91
N ILE A 229 31.67 6.22 2.17
CA ILE A 229 32.65 5.13 2.17
C ILE A 229 32.29 4.04 3.19
N PRO A 230 31.98 4.34 4.47
CA PRO A 230 31.56 3.32 5.43
C PRO A 230 30.30 2.57 5.02
N LEU A 231 29.38 3.22 4.30
CA LEU A 231 28.16 2.56 3.81
C LEU A 231 28.50 1.53 2.73
N PHE A 232 29.31 1.91 1.73
CA PHE A 232 29.78 0.96 0.71
C PHE A 232 30.62 -0.16 1.31
N ALA A 233 31.56 0.18 2.19
CA ALA A 233 32.41 -0.80 2.86
C ALA A 233 31.58 -1.77 3.72
N GLY A 234 30.61 -1.26 4.47
CA GLY A 234 29.68 -2.06 5.26
C GLY A 234 28.83 -2.98 4.40
N THR A 235 28.23 -2.47 3.32
CA THR A 235 27.46 -3.29 2.38
C THR A 235 28.33 -4.37 1.75
N MET A 236 29.52 -4.03 1.24
CA MET A 236 30.44 -5.00 0.64
C MET A 236 30.88 -6.07 1.64
N LEU A 237 31.18 -5.68 2.88
CA LEU A 237 31.55 -6.62 3.94
C LEU A 237 30.40 -7.58 4.28
N ILE A 238 29.19 -7.06 4.46
CA ILE A 238 27.99 -7.87 4.72
C ILE A 238 27.73 -8.82 3.54
N SER A 239 27.80 -8.33 2.30
CA SER A 239 27.63 -9.14 1.09
C SER A 239 28.69 -10.24 0.98
N LEU A 240 29.96 -9.93 1.29
CA LEU A 240 31.04 -10.91 1.27
C LEU A 240 30.79 -12.03 2.29
N ILE A 241 30.45 -11.66 3.53
CA ILE A 241 30.14 -12.63 4.60
C ILE A 241 28.92 -13.46 4.22
N ALA A 242 27.86 -12.82 3.70
CA ALA A 242 26.65 -13.51 3.27
C ALA A 242 26.94 -14.52 2.16
N MET A 243 27.71 -14.14 1.13
CA MET A 243 28.10 -15.06 0.05
C MET A 243 29.01 -16.17 0.55
N ALA A 244 29.94 -15.89 1.47
CA ALA A 244 30.82 -16.91 2.05
C ALA A 244 30.04 -18.00 2.81
N VAL A 245 28.83 -17.68 3.29
CA VAL A 245 27.92 -18.62 3.96
C VAL A 245 26.97 -19.27 2.96
N ALA A 246 26.30 -18.45 2.16
CA ALA A 246 25.23 -18.88 1.26
C ALA A 246 25.75 -19.72 0.11
N VAL A 247 26.88 -19.36 -0.50
CA VAL A 247 27.39 -20.08 -1.68
C VAL A 247 27.77 -21.52 -1.34
N PRO A 248 28.60 -21.80 -0.31
CA PRO A 248 28.92 -23.17 0.03
C PRO A 248 27.69 -23.97 0.48
N ILE A 249 26.88 -23.41 1.37
CA ILE A 249 25.75 -24.16 1.95
C ILE A 249 24.64 -24.36 0.92
N GLY A 250 24.25 -23.31 0.19
CA GLY A 250 23.23 -23.36 -0.85
C GLY A 250 23.63 -24.28 -2.00
N LEU A 251 24.85 -24.15 -2.52
CA LEU A 251 25.32 -24.99 -3.63
C LEU A 251 25.41 -26.47 -3.22
N LEU A 252 26.00 -26.77 -2.05
CA LEU A 252 26.11 -28.15 -1.58
C LEU A 252 24.73 -28.75 -1.25
N SER A 253 23.82 -27.96 -0.68
CA SER A 253 22.45 -28.40 -0.43
C SER A 253 21.71 -28.70 -1.72
N ALA A 254 21.86 -27.85 -2.74
CA ALA A 254 21.26 -28.06 -4.06
C ALA A 254 21.81 -29.31 -4.76
N LEU A 255 23.13 -29.51 -4.75
CA LEU A 255 23.77 -30.70 -5.30
C LEU A 255 23.34 -31.97 -4.55
N TYR A 256 23.31 -31.95 -3.22
CA TYR A 256 22.85 -33.09 -2.43
C TYR A 256 21.38 -33.43 -2.72
N LEU A 257 20.49 -32.43 -2.75
CA LEU A 257 19.07 -32.66 -2.99
C LEU A 257 18.75 -33.14 -4.40
N SER A 258 19.53 -32.71 -5.40
CA SER A 258 19.36 -33.12 -6.80
C SER A 258 19.90 -34.53 -7.07
N GLU A 259 21.13 -34.81 -6.63
CA GLU A 259 21.87 -36.00 -7.04
C GLU A 259 21.88 -37.15 -6.01
N TYR A 260 21.84 -36.83 -4.71
CA TYR A 260 22.13 -37.82 -3.65
C TYR A 260 20.95 -38.11 -2.71
N ALA A 261 20.02 -37.16 -2.55
CA ALA A 261 18.96 -37.27 -1.56
C ALA A 261 17.91 -38.34 -1.93
N SER A 262 17.63 -39.23 -0.98
CA SER A 262 16.52 -40.19 -1.10
C SER A 262 15.17 -39.48 -1.11
N HIS A 263 14.14 -40.17 -1.61
CA HIS A 263 12.80 -39.60 -1.77
C HIS A 263 12.26 -38.97 -0.47
N ASN A 264 12.48 -39.64 0.68
CA ASN A 264 12.02 -39.16 1.99
C ASN A 264 12.73 -37.86 2.41
N VAL A 265 14.05 -37.75 2.18
CA VAL A 265 14.81 -36.54 2.54
C VAL A 265 14.35 -35.37 1.68
N ARG A 266 14.19 -35.58 0.36
CA ARG A 266 13.71 -34.54 -0.55
C ARG A 266 12.30 -34.08 -0.21
N ALA A 267 11.41 -34.99 0.18
CA ALA A 267 10.02 -34.68 0.56
C ALA A 267 9.92 -33.75 1.78
N TRP A 268 10.89 -33.79 2.70
CA TRP A 268 10.93 -32.88 3.87
C TRP A 268 11.78 -31.64 3.63
N ALA A 269 12.98 -31.79 3.07
CA ALA A 269 13.91 -30.70 2.91
C ALA A 269 13.41 -29.63 1.93
N LYS A 270 12.76 -30.04 0.83
CA LYS A 270 12.29 -29.10 -0.19
C LYS A 270 11.21 -28.13 0.34
N PRO A 271 10.13 -28.60 1.02
CA PRO A 271 9.19 -27.68 1.66
C PRO A 271 9.83 -26.77 2.72
N ILE A 272 10.81 -27.27 3.49
CA ILE A 272 11.49 -26.45 4.51
C ILE A 272 12.26 -25.30 3.84
N LEU A 273 12.99 -25.57 2.76
CA LEU A 273 13.68 -24.52 1.98
C LEU A 273 12.68 -23.51 1.40
N GLU A 274 11.58 -23.99 0.82
CA GLU A 274 10.52 -23.11 0.29
C GLU A 274 9.88 -22.24 1.39
N ILE A 275 9.70 -22.78 2.62
CA ILE A 275 9.22 -22.02 3.78
C ILE A 275 10.25 -20.95 4.19
N LEU A 276 11.54 -21.29 4.23
CA LEU A 276 12.60 -20.33 4.56
C LEU A 276 12.62 -19.16 3.57
N ALA A 277 12.45 -19.41 2.26
CA ALA A 277 12.33 -18.36 1.24
C ALA A 277 11.10 -17.45 1.44
N GLY A 278 10.04 -17.97 2.04
CA GLY A 278 8.81 -17.24 2.31
C GLY A 278 8.85 -16.36 3.57
N ILE A 279 9.90 -16.43 4.39
CA ILE A 279 10.01 -15.60 5.59
C ILE A 279 10.24 -14.13 5.17
N PRO A 280 9.43 -13.16 5.66
CA PRO A 280 9.63 -11.76 5.34
C PRO A 280 11.01 -11.26 5.77
N THR A 281 11.67 -10.49 4.92
CA THR A 281 13.02 -9.94 5.17
C THR A 281 13.11 -9.13 6.46
N VAL A 282 12.02 -8.46 6.85
CA VAL A 282 11.91 -7.71 8.12
C VAL A 282 12.06 -8.64 9.33
N VAL A 283 11.52 -9.86 9.27
CA VAL A 283 11.63 -10.85 10.36
C VAL A 283 13.08 -11.28 10.53
N TYR A 284 13.80 -11.53 9.42
CA TYR A 284 15.24 -11.80 9.45
C TYR A 284 16.03 -10.64 10.07
N GLY A 285 15.69 -9.39 9.73
CA GLY A 285 16.32 -8.20 10.33
C GLY A 285 16.15 -8.12 11.84
N PHE A 286 14.92 -8.33 12.36
CA PHE A 286 14.68 -8.37 13.80
C PHE A 286 15.40 -9.55 14.48
N PHE A 287 15.39 -10.73 13.86
CA PHE A 287 16.10 -11.89 14.37
C PHE A 287 17.62 -11.65 14.45
N ALA A 288 18.20 -11.00 13.44
CA ALA A 288 19.62 -10.64 13.43
C ALA A 288 19.99 -9.77 14.62
N VAL A 289 19.17 -8.75 14.91
CA VAL A 289 19.45 -7.78 15.99
C VAL A 289 19.10 -8.34 17.38
N LEU A 290 18.01 -9.08 17.53
CA LEU A 290 17.51 -9.52 18.84
C LEU A 290 18.09 -10.85 19.30
N VAL A 291 18.59 -11.68 18.38
CA VAL A 291 19.08 -13.03 18.71
C VAL A 291 20.54 -13.18 18.31
N ILE A 292 20.87 -12.98 17.03
CA ILE A 292 22.20 -13.30 16.51
C ILE A 292 23.27 -12.32 17.00
N ALA A 293 23.00 -11.01 16.99
CA ALA A 293 23.94 -10.00 17.47
C ALA A 293 24.29 -10.18 18.97
N PRO A 294 23.32 -10.36 19.90
CA PRO A 294 23.62 -10.69 21.29
C PRO A 294 24.41 -11.99 21.45
N ALA A 295 24.07 -13.03 20.68
CA ALA A 295 24.75 -14.32 20.73
C ALA A 295 26.21 -14.23 20.27
N LEU A 296 26.48 -13.51 19.16
CA LEU A 296 27.84 -13.28 18.69
C LEU A 296 28.64 -12.43 19.66
N ARG A 297 28.01 -11.41 20.26
CA ARG A 297 28.66 -10.57 21.27
C ARG A 297 29.04 -11.38 22.50
N SER A 298 28.13 -12.19 23.02
CA SER A 298 28.42 -13.03 24.18
C SER A 298 29.55 -14.01 23.88
N LEU A 299 29.51 -14.71 22.74
CA LEU A 299 30.59 -15.60 22.31
C LEU A 299 31.93 -14.87 22.17
N GLY A 300 31.93 -13.69 21.53
CA GLY A 300 33.10 -12.83 21.40
C GLY A 300 33.73 -12.48 22.76
N THR A 301 32.90 -12.03 23.71
CA THR A 301 33.39 -11.68 25.05
C THR A 301 33.96 -12.88 25.81
N HIS A 302 33.44 -14.10 25.60
CA HIS A 302 33.99 -15.31 26.23
C HIS A 302 35.39 -15.68 25.70
N ILE A 303 35.68 -15.36 24.44
CA ILE A 303 37.00 -15.59 23.82
C ILE A 303 37.91 -14.35 23.87
N GLY A 304 37.52 -13.32 24.63
CA GLY A 304 38.31 -12.09 24.83
C GLY A 304 38.26 -11.08 23.68
N LEU A 305 37.30 -11.21 22.76
CA LEU A 305 37.09 -10.26 21.66
C LEU A 305 35.99 -9.24 22.02
N ASP A 306 36.25 -7.97 21.73
CA ASP A 306 35.23 -6.92 21.80
C ASP A 306 34.43 -6.90 20.51
N VAL A 307 33.17 -7.34 20.59
CA VAL A 307 32.25 -7.43 19.45
C VAL A 307 31.15 -6.41 19.62
N ALA A 308 31.08 -5.47 18.69
CA ALA A 308 30.04 -4.45 18.65
C ALA A 308 28.67 -5.07 18.36
N PHE A 309 27.61 -4.48 18.93
CA PHE A 309 26.24 -4.96 18.75
C PHE A 309 25.76 -4.81 17.29
N ASP A 310 26.24 -3.80 16.60
CA ASP A 310 26.02 -3.47 15.20
C ASP A 310 27.02 -4.15 14.25
N SER A 311 27.60 -5.30 14.64
CA SER A 311 28.60 -5.99 13.82
C SER A 311 28.06 -6.43 12.45
N ALA A 312 28.86 -6.16 11.40
CA ALA A 312 28.58 -6.64 10.04
C ALA A 312 28.51 -8.18 9.95
N LEU A 313 29.18 -8.89 10.86
CA LEU A 313 29.14 -10.35 10.93
C LEU A 313 27.74 -10.87 11.24
N ALA A 314 27.03 -10.27 12.20
CA ALA A 314 25.67 -10.67 12.54
C ALA A 314 24.73 -10.50 11.34
N ALA A 315 24.78 -9.33 10.70
CA ALA A 315 23.98 -9.04 9.52
C ALA A 315 24.34 -9.98 8.36
N GLY A 316 25.63 -10.16 8.07
CA GLY A 316 26.12 -11.02 7.00
C GLY A 316 25.72 -12.48 7.16
N LEU A 317 25.80 -13.04 8.38
CA LEU A 317 25.40 -14.43 8.64
C LEU A 317 23.90 -14.66 8.40
N VAL A 318 23.05 -13.76 8.91
CA VAL A 318 21.59 -13.87 8.71
C VAL A 318 21.22 -13.69 7.24
N MET A 319 21.82 -12.71 6.57
CA MET A 319 21.64 -12.53 5.13
C MET A 319 22.12 -13.76 4.34
N GLY A 320 23.22 -14.38 4.77
CA GLY A 320 23.70 -15.63 4.19
C GLY A 320 22.65 -16.74 4.27
N ILE A 321 22.03 -16.94 5.44
CA ILE A 321 20.96 -17.93 5.63
C ILE A 321 19.75 -17.62 4.75
N MET A 322 19.36 -16.35 4.65
CA MET A 322 18.26 -15.91 3.80
C MET A 322 18.49 -16.22 2.30
N ILE A 323 19.75 -16.24 1.85
CA ILE A 323 20.11 -16.50 0.44
C ILE A 323 20.23 -18.01 0.13
N ILE A 324 20.25 -18.89 1.14
CA ILE A 324 20.43 -20.35 0.93
C ILE A 324 19.31 -20.99 0.08
N PRO A 325 18.01 -20.77 0.37
CA PRO A 325 16.92 -21.43 -0.35
C PRO A 325 16.81 -21.02 -1.83
#